data_AF-A0A089KSV0-F1
#
_entry.id   AF-A0A089KSV0-F1
#
_cell.length_a   1.000
_cell.length_b   1.000
_cell.length_c   1.000
_cell.angle_alpha   90.00
_cell.angle_beta   90.00
_cell.angle_gamma   90.00
#
_symmetry.space_group_name_H-M   'P 1'
#
loop_
_entity.id
_entity.type
_entity.pdbx_description
1 polymer ?
#
loop_
_entity_poly.entity_id
_entity_poly.type
_entity_poly.pdbx_seq_one_letter_code
_entity_poly.pdbx_strand_id
1 'polypeptide(L)'
;MKNHYLAMLGSSLILGISFIIGCLIISSERAESSDKAVQAAVAQTQIEAEAQSELLVKIKSEGKEVLNIQEAAQLLGLEEDQIINVIKAENAILSNNGIFTGHMLPFFKVDNEFKFSREELMEWVYVVTEQNRIYRADKIIK
;
A
#
# COMPACT_ATOMS: atom_id res chain seq x y z
N MET A 1 -57.62 18.15 -43.56
CA MET A 1 -56.92 18.18 -42.25
C MET A 1 -56.92 16.83 -41.50
N LYS A 2 -57.38 15.69 -42.06
CA LYS A 2 -57.42 14.39 -41.33
C LYS A 2 -56.15 13.53 -41.51
N ASN A 3 -55.34 13.79 -42.54
CA ASN A 3 -54.21 12.94 -42.92
C ASN A 3 -52.92 13.23 -42.12
N HIS A 4 -52.81 14.40 -41.48
CA HIS A 4 -51.64 14.75 -40.67
C HIS A 4 -51.58 13.99 -39.34
N TYR A 5 -52.73 13.63 -38.76
CA TYR A 5 -52.79 12.87 -37.51
C TYR A 5 -52.32 11.43 -37.69
N LEU A 6 -52.63 10.80 -38.83
CA LEU A 6 -52.15 9.45 -39.16
C LEU A 6 -50.63 9.41 -39.38
N ALA A 7 -50.06 10.44 -40.00
CA ALA A 7 -48.61 10.55 -40.18
C ALA A 7 -47.87 10.77 -38.85
N MET A 8 -48.43 11.57 -37.93
CA MET A 8 -47.88 11.74 -36.58
C MET A 8 -47.99 10.49 -35.70
N LEU A 9 -49.07 9.70 -35.85
CA LEU A 9 -49.22 8.44 -35.12
C LEU A 9 -48.26 7.36 -35.62
N GLY A 10 -48.01 7.30 -36.93
CA GLY A 10 -47.08 6.34 -37.53
C GLY A 10 -45.63 6.55 -37.09
N SER A 11 -45.16 7.80 -36.99
CA SER A 11 -43.78 8.10 -36.60
C SER A 11 -43.48 7.73 -35.15
N SER A 12 -44.42 7.96 -34.22
CA SER A 12 -44.25 7.61 -32.81
C SER A 12 -44.18 6.08 -32.60
N LEU A 13 -44.94 5.31 -33.38
CA LEU A 13 -44.92 3.84 -33.32
C LEU A 13 -43.57 3.27 -33.78
N ILE A 14 -43.00 3.83 -34.84
CA ILE A 14 -41.71 3.39 -35.40
C ILE A 14 -40.55 3.70 -34.43
N LEU A 15 -40.55 4.89 -33.83
CA LEU A 15 -39.54 5.25 -32.82
C LEU A 15 -39.62 4.34 -31.58
N GLY A 16 -40.83 4.03 -31.11
CA GLY A 16 -41.03 3.13 -29.97
C GLY A 16 -40.48 1.72 -30.22
N ILE A 17 -40.76 1.14 -31.39
CA ILE A 17 -40.29 -0.23 -31.74
C ILE A 17 -38.76 -0.25 -31.88
N SER A 18 -38.15 0.77 -32.50
CA SER A 18 -36.69 0.85 -32.61
C SER A 18 -35.99 0.97 -31.25
N PHE A 19 -36.61 1.69 -30.30
CA PHE A 19 -36.07 1.87 -28.95
C PHE A 19 -36.09 0.55 -28.16
N ILE A 20 -37.18 -0.22 -28.23
CA ILE A 20 -37.31 -1.51 -27.54
C ILE A 20 -36.29 -2.53 -28.09
N ILE A 21 -36.11 -2.60 -29.41
CA ILE A 21 -35.13 -3.51 -30.05
C ILE A 21 -33.70 -3.09 -29.67
N GLY A 22 -33.40 -1.79 -29.65
CA GLY A 22 -32.11 -1.27 -29.20
C GLY A 22 -31.79 -1.63 -27.75
N CYS A 23 -32.78 -1.51 -26.84
CA CYS A 23 -32.60 -1.89 -25.44
C CYS A 23 -32.40 -3.39 -25.24
N LEU A 24 -32.99 -4.25 -26.07
CA LEU A 24 -32.81 -5.70 -26.02
C LEU A 24 -31.39 -6.12 -26.45
N ILE A 25 -30.86 -5.52 -27.52
CA ILE A 25 -29.49 -5.80 -27.99
C ILE A 25 -28.47 -5.36 -26.94
N ILE A 26 -28.60 -4.14 -26.41
CA ILE A 26 -27.69 -3.60 -25.37
C ILE A 26 -27.76 -4.41 -24.05
N SER A 27 -28.93 -4.99 -23.73
CA SER A 27 -29.11 -5.81 -22.52
C SER A 27 -28.45 -7.18 -22.66
N SER A 28 -28.37 -7.73 -23.87
CA SER A 28 -27.68 -8.99 -24.14
C SER A 28 -26.15 -8.86 -24.04
N GLU A 29 -25.57 -7.73 -24.46
CA GLU A 29 -24.12 -7.47 -24.34
C GLU A 29 -23.67 -7.11 -22.91
N ARG A 30 -24.56 -6.53 -22.08
CA ARG A 30 -24.24 -6.22 -20.67
C ARG A 30 -24.12 -7.44 -19.76
N ALA A 31 -24.77 -8.55 -20.10
CA ALA A 31 -24.69 -9.77 -19.29
C ALA A 31 -23.27 -10.40 -19.32
N GLU A 32 -22.52 -10.23 -20.41
CA GLU A 32 -21.15 -10.76 -20.56
C GLU A 32 -20.06 -9.74 -20.15
N SER A 33 -20.37 -8.45 -20.21
CA SER A 33 -19.46 -7.33 -19.88
C SER A 33 -19.41 -6.99 -18.38
N SER A 34 -20.47 -7.33 -17.63
CA SER A 34 -20.61 -6.98 -16.20
C SER A 34 -19.52 -7.62 -15.32
N ASP A 35 -19.13 -8.87 -15.56
CA ASP A 35 -18.13 -9.55 -14.72
C ASP A 35 -16.71 -9.00 -14.91
N LYS A 36 -16.37 -8.57 -16.13
CA LYS A 36 -15.04 -7.97 -16.44
C LYS A 36 -14.95 -6.51 -15.98
N ALA A 37 -16.03 -5.74 -16.09
CA ALA A 37 -16.07 -4.36 -15.63
C ALA A 37 -16.02 -4.26 -14.09
N VAL A 38 -16.64 -5.20 -13.38
CA VAL A 38 -16.60 -5.27 -11.91
C VAL A 38 -15.20 -5.68 -11.41
N GLN A 39 -14.53 -6.64 -12.06
CA GLN A 39 -13.15 -7.02 -11.69
C GLN A 39 -12.13 -5.90 -11.96
N ALA A 40 -12.26 -5.19 -13.08
CA ALA A 40 -11.39 -4.06 -13.39
C ALA A 40 -11.60 -2.88 -12.42
N ALA A 41 -12.85 -2.60 -12.02
CA ALA A 41 -13.15 -1.56 -11.04
C ALA A 41 -12.60 -1.92 -9.64
N VAL A 42 -12.72 -3.18 -9.20
CA VAL A 42 -12.18 -3.61 -7.90
C VAL A 42 -10.65 -3.54 -7.85
N ALA A 43 -9.96 -3.94 -8.93
CA ALA A 43 -8.50 -3.84 -9.02
C ALA A 43 -8.01 -2.37 -8.99
N GLN A 44 -8.70 -1.47 -9.69
CA GLN A 44 -8.36 -0.04 -9.71
C GLN A 44 -8.53 0.60 -8.32
N THR A 45 -9.62 0.25 -7.61
CA THR A 45 -9.94 0.81 -6.29
C THR A 45 -8.96 0.34 -5.21
N GLN A 46 -8.45 -0.88 -5.31
CA GLN A 46 -7.45 -1.42 -4.37
C GLN A 46 -6.08 -0.74 -4.53
N ILE A 47 -5.62 -0.52 -5.77
CA ILE A 47 -4.32 0.15 -6.03
C ILE A 47 -4.33 1.60 -5.54
N GLU A 48 -5.44 2.32 -5.74
CA GLU A 48 -5.57 3.69 -5.26
C GLU A 48 -5.71 3.78 -3.73
N ALA A 49 -6.33 2.79 -3.08
CA ALA A 49 -6.42 2.73 -1.63
C ALA A 49 -5.08 2.40 -0.96
N GLU A 50 -4.29 1.49 -1.56
CA GLU A 50 -2.93 1.18 -1.10
C GLU A 50 -2.00 2.38 -1.24
N ALA A 51 -1.99 3.05 -2.40
CA ALA A 51 -1.18 4.25 -2.64
C ALA A 51 -1.58 5.43 -1.74
N GLN A 52 -2.88 5.60 -1.47
CA GLN A 52 -3.36 6.62 -0.54
C GLN A 52 -3.01 6.29 0.91
N SER A 53 -3.03 5.02 1.30
CA SER A 53 -2.62 4.59 2.64
C SER A 53 -1.12 4.82 2.88
N GLU A 54 -0.28 4.52 1.88
CA GLU A 54 1.16 4.72 1.95
C GLU A 54 1.52 6.22 2.06
N LEU A 55 0.83 7.07 1.27
CA LEU A 55 1.01 8.51 1.31
C LEU A 55 0.55 9.11 2.66
N LEU A 56 -0.58 8.66 3.20
CA LEU A 56 -1.12 9.16 4.47
C LEU A 56 -0.23 8.77 5.66
N VAL A 57 0.33 7.55 5.65
CA VAL A 57 1.34 7.13 6.64
C VAL A 57 2.62 7.97 6.50
N LYS A 58 3.07 8.24 5.27
CA LYS A 58 4.26 9.07 5.01
C LYS A 58 4.12 10.48 5.59
N ILE A 59 2.97 11.14 5.32
CA ILE A 59 2.67 12.49 5.81
C ILE A 59 2.54 12.50 7.34
N LYS A 60 1.97 11.46 7.94
CA LYS A 60 1.82 11.37 9.41
C LYS A 60 3.16 11.21 10.13
N SER A 61 4.19 10.73 9.45
CA SER A 61 5.52 10.52 10.03
C SER A 61 6.37 11.80 10.05
N GLU A 62 6.15 12.75 9.13
CA GLU A 62 6.95 13.99 9.02
C GLU A 62 6.80 14.83 10.30
N GLY A 63 7.93 15.03 11.01
CA GLY A 63 7.98 15.81 12.25
C GLY A 63 7.76 15.01 13.55
N LYS A 64 7.52 13.70 13.50
CA LYS A 64 7.54 12.87 14.72
C LYS A 64 8.96 12.56 15.17
N GLU A 65 9.21 12.78 16.45
CA GLU A 65 10.47 12.47 17.13
C GLU A 65 10.60 10.97 17.43
N VAL A 66 9.47 10.33 17.80
CA VAL A 66 9.37 8.89 18.06
C VAL A 66 8.50 8.21 17.01
N LEU A 67 9.03 7.13 16.45
CA LEU A 67 8.43 6.34 15.37
C LEU A 67 8.06 4.94 15.88
N ASN A 68 7.00 4.36 15.32
CA ASN A 68 6.74 2.93 15.46
C ASN A 68 7.54 2.13 14.40
N ILE A 69 7.43 0.80 14.43
CA ILE A 69 8.17 -0.06 13.49
C ILE A 69 7.81 0.16 12.02
N GLN A 70 6.54 0.43 11.72
CA GLN A 70 6.05 0.73 10.37
C GLN A 70 6.63 2.04 9.84
N GLU A 71 6.63 3.08 10.67
CA GLU A 71 7.17 4.39 10.34
C GLU A 71 8.70 4.34 10.23
N ALA A 72 9.37 3.54 11.06
CA ALA A 72 10.81 3.30 10.96
C ALA A 72 11.17 2.52 9.68
N ALA A 73 10.41 1.48 9.34
CA ALA A 73 10.52 0.73 8.09
C ALA A 73 10.40 1.66 6.88
N GLN A 74 9.38 2.52 6.88
CA GLN A 74 9.18 3.50 5.83
C GLN A 74 10.32 4.53 5.76
N LEU A 75 10.80 5.03 6.91
CA LEU A 75 11.91 5.99 6.97
C LEU A 75 13.20 5.41 6.40
N LEU A 76 13.49 4.15 6.74
CA LEU A 76 14.71 3.46 6.30
C LEU A 76 14.60 2.87 4.90
N GLY A 77 13.39 2.80 4.32
CA GLY A 77 13.13 2.09 3.07
C GLY A 77 13.35 0.58 3.20
N LEU A 78 13.03 0.01 4.37
CA LEU A 78 13.17 -1.41 4.69
C LEU A 78 11.80 -2.02 4.99
N GLU A 79 11.68 -3.35 4.91
CA GLU A 79 10.50 -4.05 5.42
C GLU A 79 10.58 -4.20 6.95
N GLU A 80 9.43 -4.29 7.62
CA GLU A 80 9.37 -4.50 9.08
C GLU A 80 10.16 -5.75 9.51
N ASP A 81 10.05 -6.84 8.73
CA ASP A 81 10.79 -8.07 8.98
C ASP A 81 12.30 -7.88 8.88
N GLN A 82 12.78 -7.01 8.00
CA GLN A 82 14.21 -6.68 7.90
C GLN A 82 14.69 -5.94 9.13
N ILE A 83 13.91 -4.99 9.66
CA ILE A 83 14.23 -4.31 10.92
C ILE A 83 14.29 -5.31 12.07
N ILE A 84 13.31 -6.23 12.15
CA ILE A 84 13.29 -7.28 13.19
C ILE A 84 14.52 -8.19 13.07
N ASN A 85 14.92 -8.53 11.85
CA ASN A 85 16.12 -9.34 11.58
C ASN A 85 17.39 -8.63 12.05
N VAL A 86 17.54 -7.33 11.78
CA VAL A 86 18.64 -6.51 12.33
C VAL A 86 18.66 -6.59 13.86
N ILE A 87 17.52 -6.34 14.52
CA ILE A 87 17.41 -6.39 15.99
C ILE A 87 17.83 -7.77 16.52
N LYS A 88 17.38 -8.85 15.88
CA LYS A 88 17.74 -10.22 16.26
C LYS A 88 19.23 -10.48 16.08
N ALA A 89 19.81 -10.05 14.96
CA ALA A 89 21.22 -10.24 14.65
C ALA A 89 22.15 -9.53 15.64
N GLU A 90 21.83 -8.29 15.99
CA GLU A 90 22.62 -7.53 16.96
C GLU A 90 22.48 -8.09 18.38
N ASN A 91 21.27 -8.47 18.79
CA ASN A 91 21.04 -9.11 20.10
C ASN A 91 21.67 -10.50 20.20
N ALA A 92 21.75 -11.25 19.10
CA ALA A 92 22.42 -12.55 19.06
C ALA A 92 23.93 -12.41 19.36
N ILE A 93 24.57 -11.33 18.90
CA ILE A 93 25.97 -11.05 19.22
C ILE A 93 26.15 -10.73 20.70
N LEU A 94 25.29 -9.87 21.25
CA LEU A 94 25.33 -9.53 22.67
C LEU A 94 25.13 -10.79 23.54
N SER A 95 24.21 -11.67 23.15
CA SER A 95 23.90 -12.90 23.89
C SER A 95 25.02 -13.95 23.80
N ASN A 96 25.70 -14.07 22.64
CA ASN A 96 26.73 -15.08 22.43
C ASN A 96 28.12 -14.63 22.88
N ASN A 97 28.47 -13.37 22.66
CA ASN A 97 29.84 -12.85 22.86
C ASN A 97 29.94 -11.86 24.04
N GLY A 98 28.82 -11.44 24.63
CA GLY A 98 28.76 -10.52 25.77
C GLY A 98 29.19 -9.08 25.47
N ILE A 99 29.75 -8.82 24.29
CA ILE A 99 30.25 -7.50 23.87
C ILE A 99 29.78 -7.25 22.45
N PHE A 100 28.99 -6.20 22.27
CA PHE A 100 28.71 -5.64 20.95
C PHE A 100 29.64 -4.45 20.72
N THR A 101 30.54 -4.58 19.75
CA THR A 101 31.45 -3.49 19.37
C THR A 101 30.79 -2.69 18.24
N GLY A 102 30.11 -1.60 18.57
CA GLY A 102 29.50 -0.69 17.60
C GLY A 102 28.22 -0.02 18.11
N HIS A 103 27.56 0.75 17.24
CA HIS A 103 26.25 1.34 17.51
C HIS A 103 25.14 0.39 17.08
N MET A 104 24.42 -0.21 18.03
CA MET A 104 23.24 -1.04 17.74
C MET A 104 22.10 -0.19 17.19
N LEU A 105 21.15 -0.82 16.53
CA LEU A 105 19.89 -0.21 16.13
C LEU A 105 19.20 0.36 17.38
N PRO A 106 19.01 1.67 17.45
CA PRO A 106 18.45 2.31 18.63
C PRO A 106 16.95 2.06 18.68
N PHE A 107 16.51 1.31 19.69
CA PHE A 107 15.10 1.13 19.97
C PHE A 107 14.86 1.12 21.48
N PHE A 108 13.64 1.49 21.86
CA PHE A 108 13.12 1.27 23.20
C PHE A 108 11.74 0.62 23.10
N LYS A 109 11.26 0.04 24.21
CA LYS A 109 9.97 -0.63 24.26
C LYS A 109 9.02 0.09 25.20
N VAL A 110 7.78 0.29 24.76
CA VAL A 110 6.66 0.75 25.58
C VAL A 110 5.55 -0.29 25.44
N ASP A 111 5.15 -0.94 26.55
CA ASP A 111 4.09 -1.95 26.57
C ASP A 111 4.20 -3.05 25.50
N ASN A 112 5.45 -3.45 25.20
CA ASN A 112 5.83 -4.45 24.19
C ASN A 112 5.85 -3.98 22.73
N GLU A 113 5.61 -2.70 22.46
CA GLU A 113 5.78 -2.10 21.14
C GLU A 113 7.20 -1.53 20.96
N PHE A 114 7.80 -1.77 19.80
CA PHE A 114 9.06 -1.15 19.43
C PHE A 114 8.83 0.32 19.06
N LYS A 115 9.63 1.19 19.68
CA LYS A 115 9.68 2.63 19.42
C LYS A 115 11.10 3.01 19.06
N PHE A 116 11.23 3.94 18.13
CA PHE A 116 12.50 4.35 17.57
C PHE A 116 12.61 5.88 17.59
N SER A 117 13.75 6.41 18.03
CA SER A 117 14.06 7.82 17.85
C SER A 117 14.45 8.07 16.39
N ARG A 118 13.82 9.06 15.75
CA ARG A 118 14.14 9.45 14.38
C ARG A 118 15.61 9.85 14.22
N GLU A 119 16.12 10.66 15.16
CA GLU A 119 17.49 11.18 15.11
C GLU A 119 18.50 10.04 15.24
N GLU A 120 18.34 9.19 16.26
CA GLU A 120 19.26 8.07 16.51
C GLU A 120 19.20 7.04 15.37
N LEU A 121 18.03 6.82 14.74
CA LEU A 121 17.93 5.95 13.56
C LEU A 121 18.79 6.46 12.40
N MET A 122 18.80 7.77 12.15
CA MET A 122 19.60 8.35 11.07
C MET A 122 21.10 8.29 11.39
N GLU A 123 21.48 8.49 12.65
CA GLU A 123 22.87 8.28 13.09
C GLU A 123 23.28 6.81 12.92
N TRP A 124 22.40 5.87 13.30
CA TRP A 124 22.64 4.45 13.09
C TRP A 124 22.85 4.11 11.62
N VAL A 125 22.03 4.66 10.70
CA VAL A 125 22.21 4.48 9.23
C VAL A 125 23.60 4.93 8.78
N TYR A 126 24.08 6.06 9.29
CA TYR A 126 25.42 6.55 8.98
C TYR A 126 26.49 5.55 9.44
N VAL A 127 26.42 5.10 10.69
CA VAL A 127 27.41 4.20 11.29
C VAL A 127 27.39 2.81 10.63
N VAL A 128 26.22 2.22 10.35
CA VAL A 128 26.16 0.91 9.65
C VAL A 128 26.75 0.98 8.25
N THR A 129 26.56 2.11 7.58
CA THR A 129 27.05 2.33 6.22
C THR A 129 28.57 2.50 6.23
N GLU A 130 29.11 3.28 7.17
CA GLU A 130 30.55 3.43 7.37
C GLU A 130 31.24 2.08 7.66
N GLN A 131 30.61 1.28 8.52
CA GLN A 131 31.11 -0.04 8.92
C GLN A 131 30.85 -1.12 7.87
N ASN A 132 30.08 -0.82 6.81
CA ASN A 132 29.64 -1.78 5.80
C ASN A 132 29.00 -3.03 6.43
N ARG A 133 28.15 -2.83 7.44
CA ARG A 133 27.51 -3.94 8.17
C ARG A 133 26.60 -4.74 7.25
N ILE A 134 26.75 -6.07 7.30
CA ILE A 134 25.95 -7.00 6.49
C ILE A 134 25.11 -7.88 7.40
N TYR A 135 23.79 -7.76 7.29
CA TYR A 135 22.82 -8.58 8.02
C TYR A 135 22.32 -9.74 7.15
N ARG A 136 22.22 -10.94 7.73
CA ARG A 136 21.57 -12.09 7.10
C ARG A 136 20.76 -12.82 8.17
N ALA A 137 19.43 -12.74 8.05
CA ALA A 137 18.50 -13.31 9.00
C ALA A 137 18.82 -12.86 10.45
N ASP A 138 19.38 -13.75 11.27
CA ASP A 138 19.70 -13.54 12.67
C ASP A 138 21.20 -13.33 12.94
N LYS A 139 22.00 -12.98 11.92
CA LYS A 139 23.46 -12.85 12.04
C LYS A 139 24.01 -11.62 11.34
N ILE A 140 25.04 -11.02 11.92
CA ILE A 140 25.92 -10.06 11.26
C ILE A 140 27.09 -10.84 10.67
N ILE A 141 27.36 -10.60 9.38
CA ILE A 141 28.40 -11.31 8.63
C ILE A 141 29.71 -10.53 8.61
N LYS A 142 29.64 -9.21 8.78
CA LYS A 142 30.77 -8.30 8.68
C LYS A 142 30.56 -7.06 9.54
#